data_AF-A0A352SEU4-F1
#
_entry.id   AF-A0A352SEU4-F1
#
_cell.length_a   1.000
_cell.length_b   1.000
_cell.length_c   1.000
_cell.angle_alpha   90.00
_cell.angle_beta   90.00
_cell.angle_gamma   90.00
#
_symmetry.space_group_name_H-M   'P 1'
#
loop_
_entity.id
_entity.type
_entity.pdbx_description
1 polymer ?
#
loop_
_entity_poly.entity_id
_entity_poly.type
_entity_poly.pdbx_seq_one_letter_code
_entity_poly.pdbx_strand_id
1 'polypeptide(L)'
;KLVKDSGFPGMKVVQFAFDSREDSDYLPYHYDRNSVVYTGTHDNATTYSFFDELKKEDKDVALRYMNRSRFTSKKKLTWDLIALAMGSVSDLCIIPAQDYLCLPNSARINTPSTLGGNWKWRMAGGVFDDKLCEKIRKMTKLYGRLKGQSASADIH
;
A
#
# COMPACT_ATOMS: atom_id res chain seq x y z
N LYS A 1 -8.73 9.75 22.04
CA LYS A 1 -10.06 9.67 22.70
C LYS A 1 -11.17 9.88 21.66
N LEU A 2 -11.33 11.06 21.05
CA LEU A 2 -12.43 11.31 20.09
C LEU A 2 -12.64 10.27 18.98
N VAL A 3 -11.60 9.86 18.23
CA VAL A 3 -11.75 8.85 17.15
C VAL A 3 -12.11 7.47 17.70
N LYS A 4 -11.52 7.09 18.83
CA LYS A 4 -11.85 5.82 19.49
C LYS A 4 -13.29 5.83 20.01
N ASP A 5 -13.72 6.96 20.56
CA ASP A 5 -15.04 7.12 21.18
C ASP A 5 -16.17 7.22 20.13
N SER A 6 -15.87 7.66 18.91
CA SER A 6 -16.84 7.69 17.80
C SER A 6 -17.08 6.34 17.13
N GLY A 7 -16.18 5.37 17.34
CA GLY A 7 -16.22 4.08 16.67
C GLY A 7 -15.81 4.12 15.19
N PHE A 8 -15.46 5.28 14.63
CA PHE A 8 -15.00 5.38 13.26
C PHE A 8 -13.60 4.78 13.10
N PRO A 9 -13.31 4.13 11.96
CA PRO A 9 -12.03 3.49 11.75
C PRO A 9 -10.89 4.51 11.63
N GLY A 10 -9.74 4.17 12.22
CA GLY A 10 -8.51 4.92 12.00
C GLY A 10 -7.92 4.68 10.60
N MET A 11 -7.02 5.54 10.15
CA MET A 11 -6.32 5.36 8.87
C MET A 11 -4.89 4.88 9.11
N LYS A 12 -4.44 3.91 8.31
CA LYS A 12 -3.07 3.38 8.34
C LYS A 12 -2.46 3.49 6.95
N VAL A 13 -1.26 4.06 6.83
CA VAL A 13 -0.56 4.26 5.56
C VAL A 13 0.79 3.55 5.62
N VAL A 14 0.96 2.48 4.85
CA VAL A 14 2.15 1.61 4.93
C VAL A 14 3.43 2.34 4.51
N GLN A 15 3.36 3.32 3.59
CA GLN A 15 4.54 4.14 3.25
C GLN A 15 5.12 4.87 4.48
N PHE A 16 4.29 5.32 5.42
CA PHE A 16 4.76 5.98 6.64
C PHE A 16 5.46 5.03 7.61
N ALA A 17 5.23 3.73 7.51
CA ALA A 17 5.89 2.71 8.34
C ALA A 17 7.41 2.69 8.18
N PHE A 18 7.92 3.23 7.07
CA PHE A 18 9.33 3.22 6.70
C PHE A 18 9.86 4.61 6.44
N ASP A 19 9.21 5.65 6.93
CA ASP A 19 9.72 7.02 6.91
C ASP A 19 10.02 7.45 8.35
N SER A 20 11.30 7.62 8.69
CA SER A 20 11.73 7.98 10.05
C SER A 20 11.18 9.34 10.56
N ARG A 21 10.57 10.13 9.69
CA ARG A 21 9.89 11.38 10.06
C ARG A 21 8.49 11.16 10.64
N GLU A 22 7.93 9.97 10.43
CA GLU A 22 6.60 9.56 10.84
C GLU A 22 6.66 8.69 12.12
N ASP A 23 5.50 8.48 12.74
CA ASP A 23 5.39 7.65 13.95
C ASP A 23 5.58 6.15 13.64
N SER A 24 6.17 5.42 14.58
CA SER A 24 6.32 3.95 14.52
C SER A 24 4.98 3.20 14.50
N ASP A 25 3.88 3.85 14.88
CA ASP A 25 2.51 3.32 14.86
C ASP A 25 1.98 2.94 13.46
N TYR A 26 2.74 3.26 12.41
CA TYR A 26 2.45 2.87 11.02
C TYR A 26 3.00 1.50 10.63
N LEU A 27 3.77 0.80 11.48
CA LEU A 27 4.18 -0.58 11.20
C LEU A 27 2.98 -1.55 11.26
N PRO A 28 2.78 -2.45 10.28
CA PRO A 28 1.59 -3.30 10.21
C PRO A 28 1.28 -4.14 11.45
N TYR A 29 2.29 -4.53 12.24
CA TYR A 29 2.09 -5.30 13.47
C TYR A 29 1.56 -4.46 14.65
N HIS A 30 1.51 -3.13 14.53
CA HIS A 30 0.86 -2.22 15.48
C HIS A 30 -0.61 -1.91 15.13
N TYR A 31 -1.13 -2.43 14.02
CA TYR A 31 -2.48 -2.07 13.57
C TYR A 31 -3.55 -2.73 14.43
N ASP A 32 -4.68 -2.03 14.57
CA ASP A 32 -5.92 -2.56 15.10
C ASP A 32 -6.91 -2.90 13.97
N ARG A 33 -7.90 -3.75 14.27
CA ARG A 33 -8.88 -4.19 13.26
C ARG A 33 -9.74 -3.05 12.73
N ASN A 34 -10.17 -2.13 13.59
CA ASN A 34 -11.04 -1.01 13.24
C ASN A 34 -10.26 0.10 12.55
N SER A 35 -9.65 -0.25 11.41
CA SER A 35 -8.83 0.64 10.62
C SER A 35 -8.96 0.36 9.13
N VAL A 36 -8.61 1.39 8.36
CA VAL A 36 -8.49 1.32 6.89
C VAL A 36 -7.02 1.47 6.53
N VAL A 37 -6.45 0.42 5.94
CA VAL A 37 -5.07 0.42 5.46
C VAL A 37 -4.97 0.85 4.01
N TYR A 38 -3.97 1.66 3.72
CA TYR A 38 -3.55 2.09 2.40
C TYR A 38 -2.06 1.81 2.22
N THR A 39 -1.60 1.50 1.00
CA THR A 39 -0.16 1.60 0.70
C THR A 39 0.29 3.06 0.80
N GLY A 40 -0.39 3.93 0.05
CA GLY A 40 -0.30 5.39 0.07
C GLY A 40 -1.66 6.01 -0.23
N THR A 41 -1.80 7.30 0.01
CA THR A 41 -2.99 8.08 -0.35
C THR A 41 -2.76 8.86 -1.65
N HIS A 42 -3.73 9.70 -2.04
CA HIS A 42 -3.59 10.59 -3.20
C HIS A 42 -2.53 11.69 -3.00
N ASP A 43 -2.20 12.04 -1.76
CA ASP A 43 -1.19 13.05 -1.42
C ASP A 43 0.24 12.49 -1.43
N ASN A 44 0.37 11.16 -1.46
CA ASN A 44 1.65 10.48 -1.42
C ASN A 44 2.23 10.26 -2.83
N ALA A 45 3.55 10.03 -2.88
CA ALA A 45 4.18 9.46 -4.07
C ALA A 45 3.58 8.09 -4.40
N THR A 46 3.69 7.66 -5.65
CA THR A 46 3.33 6.26 -5.97
C THR A 46 4.28 5.34 -5.20
N THR A 47 3.82 4.15 -4.80
CA THR A 47 4.66 3.22 -4.05
C THR A 47 5.88 2.79 -4.87
N TYR A 48 5.80 2.80 -6.20
CA TYR A 48 6.95 2.56 -7.07
C TYR A 48 8.06 3.61 -6.90
N SER A 49 7.69 4.89 -6.82
CA SER A 49 8.65 6.00 -6.69
C SER A 49 9.03 6.30 -5.23
N PHE A 50 8.18 5.95 -4.27
CA PHE A 50 8.46 6.04 -2.84
C PHE A 50 9.84 5.46 -2.45
N PHE A 51 10.21 4.29 -2.99
CA PHE A 51 11.51 3.67 -2.70
C PHE A 51 12.74 4.44 -3.24
N ASP A 52 12.55 5.38 -4.16
CA ASP A 52 13.62 6.29 -4.60
C ASP A 52 13.73 7.51 -3.69
N GLU A 53 12.63 7.90 -3.03
CA GLU A 53 12.55 9.07 -2.16
C GLU A 53 12.98 8.77 -0.71
N LEU A 54 12.98 7.50 -0.32
CA LEU A 54 13.47 7.08 0.99
C LEU A 54 14.95 7.40 1.20
N LYS A 55 15.28 7.85 2.40
CA LYS A 55 16.66 7.88 2.89
C LYS A 55 17.24 6.46 2.87
N LYS A 56 18.57 6.36 2.78
CA LYS A 56 19.24 5.06 2.66
C LYS A 56 18.96 4.15 3.86
N GLU A 57 18.92 4.72 5.05
CA GLU A 57 18.69 4.03 6.33
C GLU A 57 17.25 3.52 6.42
N ASP A 58 16.29 4.35 6.05
CA ASP A 58 14.86 4.03 6.01
C ASP A 58 14.57 2.92 4.98
N LYS A 59 15.20 3.00 3.81
CA LYS A 59 15.13 1.95 2.79
C LYS A 59 15.73 0.62 3.27
N ASP A 60 16.80 0.65 4.05
CA ASP A 60 17.37 -0.56 4.65
C ASP A 60 16.40 -1.23 5.62
N VAL A 61 15.73 -0.45 6.48
CA VAL A 61 14.68 -0.95 7.38
C VAL A 61 13.55 -1.61 6.58
N ALA A 62 13.05 -0.94 5.53
CA ALA A 62 11.98 -1.48 4.68
C ALA A 62 12.38 -2.82 4.04
N LEU A 63 13.61 -2.91 3.51
CA LEU A 63 14.14 -4.13 2.89
C LEU A 63 14.27 -5.27 3.90
N ARG A 64 14.80 -5.00 5.11
CA ARG A 64 14.88 -6.01 6.18
C ARG A 64 13.51 -6.47 6.63
N TYR A 65 12.56 -5.55 6.80
CA TYR A 65 11.19 -5.87 7.21
C TYR A 65 10.49 -6.78 6.18
N MET A 66 10.68 -6.52 4.88
CA MET A 66 10.13 -7.35 3.80
C MET A 66 10.98 -8.60 3.47
N ASN A 67 12.08 -8.82 4.18
CA ASN A 67 13.07 -9.86 3.88
C ASN A 67 13.52 -9.84 2.39
N ARG A 68 14.00 -8.67 1.95
CA ARG A 68 14.43 -8.39 0.57
C ARG A 68 15.86 -7.90 0.53
N SER A 69 16.54 -8.19 -0.58
CA SER A 69 17.89 -7.67 -0.84
C SER A 69 17.81 -6.29 -1.51
N ARG A 70 18.90 -5.51 -1.41
CA ARG A 70 19.05 -4.21 -2.10
C ARG A 70 18.93 -4.27 -3.62
N PHE A 71 19.01 -5.46 -4.22
CA PHE A 71 18.89 -5.68 -5.66
C PHE A 71 17.45 -5.99 -6.09
N THR A 72 16.51 -6.02 -5.15
CA THR A 72 15.09 -6.26 -5.45
C THR A 72 14.55 -5.11 -6.30
N SER A 73 13.86 -5.45 -7.39
CA SER A 73 13.29 -4.46 -8.30
C SER A 73 12.16 -3.68 -7.63
N LYS A 74 11.98 -2.40 -8.01
CA LYS A 74 10.90 -1.56 -7.47
C LYS A 74 9.52 -2.13 -7.72
N LYS A 75 9.27 -2.74 -8.89
CA LYS A 75 8.01 -3.45 -9.15
C LYS A 75 7.75 -4.53 -8.10
N LYS A 76 8.77 -5.31 -7.73
CA LYS A 76 8.63 -6.34 -6.70
C LYS A 76 8.38 -5.72 -5.33
N LEU A 77 9.14 -4.69 -4.96
CA LEU A 77 8.94 -3.96 -3.71
C LEU A 77 7.55 -3.30 -3.61
N THR A 78 7.00 -2.78 -4.71
CA THR A 78 5.63 -2.26 -4.75
C THR A 78 4.60 -3.33 -4.43
N TRP A 79 4.72 -4.51 -5.04
CA TRP A 79 3.85 -5.63 -4.72
C TRP A 79 4.09 -6.21 -3.33
N ASP A 80 5.31 -6.13 -2.79
CA ASP A 80 5.60 -6.49 -1.39
C ASP A 80 4.89 -5.52 -0.43
N LEU A 81 4.82 -4.21 -0.74
CA LEU A 81 4.05 -3.24 0.07
C LEU A 81 2.53 -3.48 0.00
N ILE A 82 2.01 -3.86 -1.19
CA ILE A 82 0.61 -4.28 -1.35
C ILE A 82 0.33 -5.53 -0.51
N ALA A 83 1.25 -6.49 -0.51
CA ALA A 83 1.17 -7.70 0.32
C ALA A 83 1.16 -7.38 1.82
N LEU A 84 1.96 -6.40 2.28
CA LEU A 84 1.92 -5.93 3.67
C LEU A 84 0.57 -5.31 4.03
N ALA A 85 0.00 -4.46 3.16
CA ALA A 85 -1.31 -3.88 3.38
C ALA A 85 -2.41 -4.97 3.45
N MET A 86 -2.44 -5.87 2.46
CA MET A 86 -3.39 -6.98 2.42
C MET A 86 -3.21 -7.95 3.59
N GLY A 87 -1.98 -8.22 4.04
CA GLY A 87 -1.69 -9.10 5.16
C GLY A 87 -1.93 -8.48 6.55
N SER A 88 -2.23 -7.19 6.64
CA SER A 88 -2.51 -6.53 7.92
C SER A 88 -3.84 -6.97 8.52
N VAL A 89 -4.04 -6.67 9.82
CA VAL A 89 -5.29 -6.99 10.54
C VAL A 89 -6.44 -6.02 10.27
N SER A 90 -6.20 -4.94 9.53
CA SER A 90 -7.19 -3.89 9.21
C SER A 90 -8.41 -4.48 8.50
N ASP A 91 -9.62 -4.09 8.88
CA ASP A 91 -10.86 -4.61 8.30
C ASP A 91 -11.05 -4.18 6.83
N LEU A 92 -10.55 -2.99 6.45
CA LEU A 92 -10.58 -2.51 5.06
C LEU A 92 -9.18 -2.23 4.54
N CYS A 93 -8.89 -2.68 3.32
CA CYS A 93 -7.63 -2.44 2.61
C CYS A 93 -7.90 -1.78 1.27
N ILE A 94 -7.32 -0.61 1.03
CA ILE A 94 -7.49 0.18 -0.20
C ILE A 94 -6.12 0.39 -0.85
N ILE A 95 -6.00 0.01 -2.10
CA ILE A 95 -4.76 0.13 -2.88
C ILE A 95 -5.02 1.10 -4.04
N PRO A 96 -4.25 2.20 -4.19
CA PRO A 96 -4.34 3.07 -5.35
C PRO A 96 -4.05 2.31 -6.65
N ALA A 97 -4.77 2.64 -7.72
CA ALA A 97 -4.62 1.95 -9.00
C ALA A 97 -3.19 2.05 -9.57
N GLN A 98 -2.49 3.16 -9.32
CA GLN A 98 -1.10 3.37 -9.71
C GLN A 98 -0.15 2.31 -9.14
N ASP A 99 -0.44 1.81 -7.94
CA ASP A 99 0.42 0.84 -7.26
C ASP A 99 0.27 -0.55 -7.88
N TYR A 100 -0.96 -0.97 -8.20
CA TYR A 100 -1.19 -2.20 -8.96
C TYR A 100 -0.50 -2.18 -10.33
N LEU A 101 -0.45 -1.01 -10.96
CA LEU A 101 0.21 -0.79 -12.24
C LEU A 101 1.73 -0.52 -12.10
N CYS A 102 2.25 -0.38 -10.88
CA CYS A 102 3.63 -0.05 -10.58
C CYS A 102 4.13 1.19 -11.34
N LEU A 103 3.31 2.25 -11.39
CA LEU A 103 3.61 3.46 -12.15
C LEU A 103 4.56 4.40 -11.38
N PRO A 104 5.49 5.10 -12.05
CA PRO A 104 6.31 6.13 -11.42
C PRO A 104 5.50 7.39 -11.09
N ASN A 105 6.14 8.36 -10.43
CA ASN A 105 5.52 9.63 -10.00
C ASN A 105 4.93 10.52 -11.10
N SER A 106 5.14 10.23 -12.39
CA SER A 106 4.31 10.85 -13.44
C SER A 106 2.82 10.50 -13.29
N ALA A 107 2.50 9.49 -12.48
CA ALA A 107 1.14 9.09 -12.10
C ALA A 107 0.71 9.55 -10.69
N ARG A 108 1.53 10.33 -9.98
CA ARG A 108 1.15 10.89 -8.66
C ARG A 108 -0.09 11.78 -8.81
N ILE A 109 -1.04 11.66 -7.88
CA ILE A 109 -2.28 12.45 -7.93
C ILE A 109 -2.03 13.88 -7.48
N ASN A 110 -1.47 14.05 -6.27
CA ASN A 110 -1.28 15.36 -5.67
C ASN A 110 0.09 15.44 -4.97
N THR A 111 0.75 16.58 -5.09
CA THR A 111 1.87 16.99 -4.25
C THR A 111 1.39 18.15 -3.39
N PRO A 112 1.17 17.93 -2.08
CA PRO A 112 0.69 18.98 -1.18
C PRO A 112 1.52 20.26 -1.27
N SER A 113 0.87 21.40 -1.07
CA SER A 113 1.51 22.73 -1.06
C SER A 113 2.16 23.14 -2.39
N THR A 114 1.73 22.59 -3.51
CA THR A 114 2.19 22.99 -4.86
C THR A 114 1.05 23.52 -5.73
N LEU A 115 1.38 24.42 -6.66
CA LEU A 115 0.43 24.99 -7.63
C LEU A 115 0.61 24.34 -9.00
N GLY A 116 -0.50 23.90 -9.61
CA GLY A 116 -0.51 23.27 -10.93
C GLY A 116 -0.03 21.81 -10.94
N GLY A 117 -0.35 21.08 -12.01
CA GLY A 117 0.09 19.69 -12.20
C GLY A 117 -0.67 18.62 -11.42
N ASN A 118 -1.24 18.96 -10.26
CA ASN A 118 -2.03 18.05 -9.42
C ASN A 118 -3.40 17.69 -10.03
N TRP A 119 -3.97 16.57 -9.61
CA TRP A 119 -5.33 16.10 -9.96
C TRP A 119 -5.54 15.81 -11.46
N LYS A 120 -4.47 15.63 -12.22
CA LYS A 120 -4.51 15.42 -13.68
C LYS A 120 -4.37 13.98 -14.12
N TRP A 121 -3.86 13.10 -13.26
CA TRP A 121 -3.64 11.71 -13.65
C TRP A 121 -4.94 11.01 -14.00
N ARG A 122 -4.93 10.27 -15.10
CA ARG A 122 -6.02 9.43 -15.57
C ARG A 122 -5.48 8.06 -15.92
N MET A 123 -6.19 7.03 -15.51
CA MET A 123 -5.87 5.67 -15.92
C MET A 123 -6.14 5.49 -17.40
N ALA A 124 -5.17 4.93 -18.14
CA ALA A 124 -5.39 4.55 -19.53
C ALA A 124 -6.38 3.38 -19.61
N GLY A 125 -7.19 3.34 -20.67
CA GLY A 125 -8.13 2.24 -20.90
C GLY A 125 -7.40 0.90 -21.10
N GLY A 126 -7.98 -0.18 -20.60
CA GLY A 126 -7.48 -1.55 -20.83
C GLY A 126 -6.22 -1.96 -20.05
N VAL A 127 -5.67 -1.10 -19.19
CA VAL A 127 -4.46 -1.44 -18.41
C VAL A 127 -4.72 -2.39 -17.24
N PHE A 128 -5.98 -2.52 -16.82
CA PHE A 128 -6.44 -3.60 -15.95
C PHE A 128 -6.91 -4.76 -16.83
N ASP A 129 -5.93 -5.46 -17.40
CA ASP A 129 -6.17 -6.67 -18.18
C ASP A 129 -6.53 -7.86 -17.29
N ASP A 130 -6.99 -8.95 -17.89
CA ASP A 130 -7.39 -10.17 -17.18
C ASP A 130 -6.26 -10.74 -16.32
N LYS A 131 -5.01 -10.59 -16.78
CA LYS A 131 -3.83 -11.09 -16.07
C LYS A 131 -3.58 -10.31 -14.78
N LEU A 132 -3.68 -8.98 -14.82
CA LEU A 132 -3.56 -8.14 -13.64
C LEU A 132 -4.74 -8.38 -12.69
N CYS A 133 -5.96 -8.42 -13.21
CA CYS A 133 -7.16 -8.71 -12.42
C CYS A 133 -7.04 -10.06 -11.69
N GLU A 134 -6.58 -11.11 -12.37
CA GLU A 134 -6.39 -12.43 -11.76
C GLU A 134 -5.28 -12.41 -10.70
N LYS A 135 -4.18 -11.66 -10.94
CA LYS A 135 -3.14 -11.48 -9.92
C LYS A 135 -3.69 -10.80 -8.66
N ILE A 136 -4.49 -9.73 -8.82
CA ILE A 136 -5.14 -9.02 -7.70
C ILE A 136 -6.09 -9.97 -6.97
N ARG A 137 -6.91 -10.74 -7.71
CA ARG A 137 -7.83 -11.73 -7.14
C ARG A 137 -7.11 -12.79 -6.32
N LYS A 138 -6.03 -13.39 -6.86
CA LYS A 138 -5.22 -14.40 -6.16
C LYS A 138 -4.64 -13.87 -4.85
N MET A 139 -4.09 -12.65 -4.86
CA MET A 139 -3.58 -12.04 -3.63
C MET A 139 -4.70 -11.72 -2.64
N THR A 140 -5.82 -11.18 -3.12
CA THR A 140 -7.00 -10.89 -2.28
C THR A 140 -7.51 -12.17 -1.60
N LYS A 141 -7.53 -13.30 -2.32
CA LYS A 141 -7.85 -14.63 -1.78
C LYS A 141 -6.82 -15.09 -0.75
N LEU A 142 -5.53 -15.04 -1.10
CA LEU A 142 -4.42 -15.50 -0.23
C LEU A 142 -4.44 -14.82 1.14
N TYR A 143 -4.77 -13.53 1.19
CA TYR A 143 -4.85 -12.76 2.43
C TYR A 143 -6.24 -12.77 3.09
N GLY A 144 -7.15 -13.65 2.65
CA GLY A 144 -8.46 -13.82 3.28
C GLY A 144 -9.41 -12.62 3.11
N ARG A 145 -9.20 -11.81 2.06
CA ARG A 145 -9.99 -10.59 1.77
C ARG A 145 -11.02 -10.78 0.65
N LEU A 146 -11.19 -12.01 0.16
CA LEU A 146 -12.22 -12.35 -0.83
C LEU A 146 -13.54 -12.67 -0.13
N LYS A 147 -14.62 -11.99 -0.52
CA LYS A 147 -15.96 -12.21 0.05
C LYS A 147 -16.44 -13.65 -0.23
N GLY A 148 -16.95 -14.34 0.81
CA GLY A 148 -17.68 -15.60 0.66
C GLY A 148 -16.83 -16.88 0.61
N GLN A 149 -15.53 -16.83 0.91
CA GLN A 149 -14.72 -18.02 1.16
C GLN A 149 -14.27 -18.02 2.62
N SER A 150 -14.57 -19.09 3.36
CA SER A 150 -14.02 -19.30 4.70
C SER A 150 -12.50 -19.42 4.58
N ALA A 151 -11.76 -18.65 5.38
CA ALA A 151 -10.30 -18.58 5.37
C ALA A 151 -9.58 -19.94 5.54
N SER A 152 -10.30 -21.00 5.91
CA SER A 152 -9.76 -22.34 6.14
C SER A 152 -9.70 -23.26 4.92
N ALA A 153 -10.33 -22.92 3.79
CA ALA A 153 -10.56 -23.91 2.73
C ALA A 153 -9.44 -24.04 1.68
N ASP A 154 -8.55 -23.05 1.53
CA ASP A 154 -7.73 -22.93 0.32
C ASP A 154 -6.26 -22.49 0.56
N ILE A 155 -5.67 -22.80 1.72
CA ILE A 155 -4.22 -22.60 1.93
C ILE A 155 -3.39 -23.71 1.24
N HIS A 156 -4.05 -24.69 0.61
CA HIS A 156 -3.45 -25.76 -0.20
C HIS A 156 -4.15 -25.88 -1.54
#